data_AF-A0A1G7B4S3-F1
#
_entry.id   AF-A0A1G7B4S3-F1
#
_cell.length_a   1.000
_cell.length_b   1.000
_cell.length_c   1.000
_cell.angle_alpha   90.00
_cell.angle_beta   90.00
_cell.angle_gamma   90.00
#
_symmetry.space_group_name_H-M   'P 1'
#
loop_
_entity.id
_entity.type
_entity.pdbx_description
1 polymer ?
#
loop_
_entity_poly.entity_id
_entity_poly.type
_entity_poly.pdbx_seq_one_letter_code
_entity_poly.pdbx_strand_id
1 'polypeptide(L)'
;MTEAAERSVHSHPKYHHGRSPAAWAGVLISLVGFFVGTIGFLVGPGEDITPHWVVVGVGAALVLLGFIATLVLRAIGLGND
;
A
#
# COMPACT_ATOMS: atom_id res chain seq x y z
N MET A 1 1.11 -12.95 -40.27
CA MET A 1 0.03 -12.46 -39.36
C MET A 1 -0.15 -13.35 -38.13
N THR A 2 0.26 -14.62 -38.17
CA THR A 2 0.24 -15.56 -37.04
C THR A 2 1.25 -15.23 -35.95
N GLU A 3 2.48 -14.81 -36.29
CA GLU A 3 3.49 -14.42 -35.29
C GLU A 3 3.10 -13.19 -34.45
N ALA A 4 2.35 -12.25 -35.03
CA ALA A 4 1.87 -11.07 -34.32
C ALA A 4 0.75 -11.41 -33.31
N ALA A 5 -0.02 -12.46 -33.57
CA ALA A 5 -1.05 -12.97 -32.67
C ALA A 5 -0.47 -13.85 -31.56
N GLU A 6 0.61 -14.62 -31.83
CA GLU A 6 1.30 -15.37 -30.78
C GLU A 6 2.02 -14.46 -29.78
N ARG A 7 2.59 -13.34 -30.23
CA ARG A 7 3.29 -12.39 -29.36
C ARG A 7 2.38 -11.66 -28.37
N SER A 8 1.11 -11.48 -28.70
CA SER A 8 0.16 -10.78 -27.82
C SER A 8 -0.37 -11.67 -26.69
N VAL A 9 -0.36 -12.99 -26.88
CA VAL A 9 -0.80 -13.96 -25.86
C VAL A 9 0.26 -14.16 -24.76
N HIS A 10 1.54 -13.93 -25.06
CA HIS A 10 2.66 -14.16 -24.13
C HIS A 10 3.27 -12.91 -23.48
N SER A 11 2.72 -11.72 -23.69
CA SER A 11 3.26 -10.52 -23.04
C SER A 11 2.72 -10.37 -21.61
N HIS A 12 3.50 -10.76 -20.60
CA HIS A 12 3.28 -10.27 -19.24
C HIS A 12 3.30 -8.73 -19.26
N PRO A 13 2.33 -8.04 -18.63
CA PRO A 13 2.34 -6.59 -18.55
C PRO A 13 3.63 -6.14 -17.87
N LYS A 14 4.58 -5.58 -18.63
CA LYS A 14 5.80 -5.01 -18.07
C LYS A 14 5.47 -3.70 -17.39
N TYR A 15 5.45 -3.68 -16.07
CA TYR A 15 5.23 -2.46 -15.30
C TYR A 15 6.50 -1.59 -15.36
N HIS A 16 6.40 -0.43 -16.02
CA HIS A 16 7.45 0.57 -15.96
C HIS A 16 7.58 1.05 -14.50
N HIS A 17 8.82 1.15 -14.01
CA HIS A 17 9.15 1.30 -12.59
C HIS A 17 8.27 2.32 -11.87
N GLY A 18 7.77 1.96 -10.68
CA GLY A 18 6.92 2.84 -9.86
C GLY A 18 5.45 2.97 -10.29
N ARG A 19 5.02 2.32 -11.39
CA ARG A 19 3.62 2.32 -11.85
C ARG A 19 2.89 0.99 -11.63
N SER A 20 3.46 0.06 -10.87
CA SER A 20 2.78 -1.20 -10.55
C SER A 20 1.62 -0.96 -9.57
N PRO A 21 0.45 -1.60 -9.76
CA PRO A 21 -0.68 -1.52 -8.84
C PRO A 21 -0.31 -1.89 -7.40
N ALA A 22 0.64 -2.82 -7.23
CA ALA A 22 1.19 -3.21 -5.93
C ALA A 22 1.79 -2.02 -5.16
N ALA A 23 2.60 -1.22 -5.84
CA ALA A 23 3.27 -0.08 -5.22
C ALA A 23 2.27 0.99 -4.80
N TRP A 24 1.31 1.32 -5.68
CA TRP A 24 0.37 2.41 -5.40
C TRP A 24 -0.65 2.04 -4.32
N ALA A 25 -1.17 0.81 -4.33
CA ALA A 25 -2.10 0.34 -3.31
C ALA A 25 -1.47 0.34 -1.91
N GLY A 26 -0.28 -0.25 -1.76
CA GLY A 26 0.38 -0.32 -0.48
C GLY A 26 0.82 1.04 0.06
N VAL A 27 1.33 1.91 -0.81
CA VAL A 27 1.74 3.28 -0.43
C VAL A 27 0.55 4.09 0.05
N LEU A 28 -0.59 4.06 -0.65
CA LEU A 28 -1.78 4.79 -0.20
C LEU A 28 -2.30 4.30 1.14
N ILE A 29 -2.43 2.98 1.31
CA ILE A 29 -2.92 2.40 2.57
C ILE A 29 -1.97 2.78 3.73
N SER A 30 -0.67 2.70 3.49
CA SER A 30 0.34 3.07 4.49
C SER A 30 0.31 4.56 4.82
N LEU A 31 0.10 5.41 3.81
CA LEU A 31 0.00 6.86 3.99
C LEU A 31 -1.22 7.23 4.85
N VAL A 32 -2.37 6.60 4.60
CA VAL A 32 -3.58 6.79 5.42
C VAL A 32 -3.32 6.35 6.86
N GLY A 33 -2.73 5.16 7.04
CA GLY A 33 -2.37 4.66 8.38
C GLY A 33 -1.41 5.59 9.13
N PHE A 34 -0.42 6.13 8.42
CA PHE A 34 0.53 7.09 8.98
C PHE A 34 -0.16 8.37 9.46
N PHE A 35 -1.08 8.94 8.67
CA PHE A 35 -1.83 10.12 9.09
C PHE A 35 -2.76 9.83 10.27
N VAL A 36 -3.49 8.71 10.25
CA VAL A 36 -4.36 8.30 11.37
C VAL A 36 -3.54 8.12 12.65
N GLY A 37 -2.39 7.45 12.56
CA GLY A 37 -1.49 7.27 13.70
C GLY A 37 -0.91 8.58 14.22
N THR A 38 -0.51 9.48 13.31
CA THR A 38 -0.01 10.82 13.66
C THR A 38 -1.07 11.66 14.34
N ILE A 39 -2.31 11.66 13.83
CA ILE A 39 -3.43 12.35 14.46
C ILE A 39 -3.73 11.75 15.84
N GLY A 40 -3.75 10.42 15.96
CA GLY A 40 -3.95 9.75 17.25
C GLY A 40 -2.85 10.07 18.26
N PHE A 41 -1.62 10.29 17.79
CA PHE A 41 -0.49 10.64 18.66
C PHE A 41 -0.53 12.11 19.11
N LEU A 42 -0.90 13.02 18.21
CA LEU A 42 -0.89 14.47 18.45
C LEU A 42 -2.18 15.00 19.09
N VAL A 43 -3.33 14.39 18.80
CA VAL A 43 -4.66 14.82 19.25
C VAL A 43 -5.15 13.85 20.31
N GLY A 44 -4.71 14.12 21.54
CA GLY A 44 -5.17 13.41 22.72
C GLY A 44 -6.56 13.81 23.19
N PRO A 45 -7.24 12.99 24.02
CA PRO A 45 -8.51 13.37 24.65
C PRO A 45 -8.37 14.43 25.76
N GLY A 46 -7.17 14.64 26.29
CA GLY A 46 -6.89 15.57 27.39
C GLY A 46 -6.43 16.95 26.91
N GLU A 47 -6.37 17.91 27.85
CA GLU A 47 -5.81 19.26 27.61
C GLU A 47 -4.30 19.22 27.29
N ASP A 48 -3.62 18.13 27.67
CA ASP A 48 -2.22 17.84 27.36
C ASP A 48 -2.05 16.92 26.15
N ILE A 49 -0.85 16.92 25.56
CA ILE A 49 -0.44 16.00 24.48
C ILE A 49 -0.44 14.56 25.02
N THR A 50 -1.62 13.93 25.02
CA THR A 50 -1.89 12.61 25.59
C THR A 50 -2.29 11.65 24.48
N PRO A 51 -1.38 10.81 23.95
CA PRO A 51 -1.66 9.97 22.79
C PRO A 51 -2.92 9.12 22.96
N HIS A 52 -3.82 9.17 21.98
CA HIS A 52 -4.97 8.28 21.90
C HIS A 52 -4.51 6.92 21.34
N TRP A 53 -4.01 6.06 22.24
CA TRP A 53 -3.37 4.78 21.89
C TRP A 53 -4.21 3.86 21.01
N VAL A 54 -5.54 3.90 21.12
CA VAL A 54 -6.45 3.15 20.22
C VAL A 54 -6.32 3.65 18.78
N VAL A 55 -6.36 4.96 18.55
CA VAL A 55 -6.22 5.58 17.22
C VAL A 55 -4.82 5.36 16.66
N VAL A 56 -3.79 5.45 17.51
CA VAL A 56 -2.41 5.10 17.14
C VAL A 56 -2.33 3.64 16.69
N GLY A 57 -2.96 2.72 17.41
CA GLY A 57 -3.03 1.30 17.07
C GLY A 57 -3.73 1.06 15.72
N VAL A 58 -4.83 1.77 15.44
CA VAL A 58 -5.52 1.72 14.13
C VAL A 58 -4.60 2.21 13.02
N GLY A 59 -3.88 3.31 13.24
CA GLY A 59 -2.89 3.83 12.27
C GLY A 59 -1.78 2.80 11.98
N ALA A 60 -1.22 2.19 13.02
CA ALA A 60 -0.20 1.15 12.88
C ALA A 60 -0.74 -0.09 12.13
N ALA A 61 -1.96 -0.53 12.43
CA ALA A 61 -2.60 -1.65 11.73
C ALA A 61 -2.80 -1.36 10.24
N LEU A 62 -3.18 -0.14 9.88
CA LEU A 62 -3.30 0.28 8.48
C LEU A 62 -1.94 0.28 7.76
N VAL A 63 -0.87 0.76 8.40
CA VAL A 63 0.49 0.66 7.82
C VAL A 63 0.88 -0.79 7.56
N LEU A 64 0.63 -1.68 8.52
CA LEU A 64 0.90 -3.11 8.35
C LEU A 64 0.04 -3.72 7.23
N LEU A 65 -1.23 -3.34 7.12
CA LEU A 65 -2.10 -3.76 6.01
C LEU A 65 -1.57 -3.28 4.65
N GLY A 66 -1.08 -2.04 4.55
CA GLY A 66 -0.48 -1.52 3.32
C GLY A 66 0.79 -2.27 2.91
N PHE A 67 1.61 -2.64 3.89
CA PHE A 67 2.78 -3.50 3.66
C PHE A 67 2.38 -4.89 3.17
N ILE A 68 1.44 -5.55 3.87
CA ILE A 68 0.93 -6.87 3.47
C ILE A 68 0.29 -6.82 2.08
N ALA A 69 -0.51 -5.80 1.78
CA ALA A 69 -1.12 -5.62 0.47
C ALA A 69 -0.06 -5.55 -0.63
N THR A 70 1.03 -4.79 -0.41
CA THR A 70 2.16 -4.72 -1.35
C THR A 70 2.77 -6.10 -1.60
N LEU A 71 3.00 -6.89 -0.56
CA LEU A 71 3.57 -8.24 -0.67
C LEU A 71 2.64 -9.19 -1.43
N VAL A 72 1.33 -9.16 -1.13
CA VAL A 72 0.32 -9.99 -1.80
C VAL A 72 0.21 -9.62 -3.28
N LEU A 73 0.10 -8.32 -3.58
CA LEU A 73 0.02 -7.82 -4.96
C LEU A 73 1.29 -8.17 -5.76
N ARG A 74 2.46 -8.12 -5.12
CA ARG A 74 3.72 -8.58 -5.72
C ARG A 74 3.70 -10.08 -5.98
N ALA A 75 3.22 -10.88 -5.03
CA ALA A 75 3.18 -12.34 -5.16
C ALA A 75 2.25 -12.82 -6.30
N ILE A 76 1.17 -12.08 -6.59
CA ILE A 76 0.23 -12.42 -7.68
C ILE A 76 0.62 -11.83 -9.04
N GLY A 77 1.83 -11.28 -9.18
CA GLY A 77 2.35 -10.77 -10.45
C GLY A 77 1.87 -9.35 -10.82
N LEU A 78 1.27 -8.62 -9.87
CA LEU A 78 0.92 -7.20 -10.00
C LEU A 78 1.99 -6.27 -9.43
N GLY A 79 3.10 -6.81 -8.95
CA GLY A 79 4.29 -6.08 -8.54
C GLY A 79 5.37 -6.13 -9.61
N ASN A 80 6.23 -5.11 -9.61
CA ASN A 80 7.36 -5.01 -10.52
C ASN A 80 8.23 -6.29 -10.51
N ASP A 81 8.60 -6.71 -11.72
CA ASP A 81 9.71 -7.61 -12.06
C ASP A 81 10.98 -7.26 -11.27
#